data_AF-A0A970NQ03-F1
#
_entry.id   AF-A0A970NQ03-F1
#
_cell.length_a   1.000
_cell.length_b   1.000
_cell.length_c   1.000
_cell.angle_alpha   90.00
_cell.angle_beta   90.00
_cell.angle_gamma   90.00
#
_symmetry.space_group_name_H-M   'P 1'
#
loop_
_entity.id
_entity.type
_entity.pdbx_description
1 polymer ?
#
loop_
_entity_poly.entity_id
_entity_poly.type
_entity_poly.pdbx_seq_one_letter_code
_entity_poly.pdbx_strand_id
1 'polypeptide(L)' 'MGISLSGEGVRGIAHLGVLESLKNHYIEPGIISGANMGVIIGCLYAAGYEARFILEEIRKEKLSGFLS' A
#
# COMPACT_ATOMS: atom_id res chain seq x y z
N MET A 1 -1.36 16.75 -6.37
CA MET A 1 -0.13 15.97 -6.09
C MET A 1 -0.48 14.49 -6.16
N GLY A 2 0.45 13.63 -6.61
CA GLY A 2 0.20 12.19 -6.73
C GLY A 2 1.41 11.36 -6.28
N ILE A 3 1.17 10.09 -5.96
CA ILE A 3 2.18 9.13 -5.51
C ILE A 3 2.22 7.90 -6.42
N SER A 4 3.42 7.36 -6.64
CA SER A 4 3.64 6.13 -7.40
C SER A 4 4.21 5.05 -6.50
N LEU A 5 3.49 3.94 -6.34
CA LEU A 5 3.84 2.80 -5.50
C LEU A 5 4.45 1.68 -6.37
N SER A 6 5.78 1.60 -6.42
CA SER A 6 6.48 0.57 -7.20
C SER A 6 6.26 -0.84 -6.65
N GLY A 7 6.36 -1.85 -7.51
CA GLY A 7 6.08 -3.25 -7.16
C GLY A 7 7.33 -4.07 -6.90
N GLU A 8 7.54 -4.50 -5.65
CA GLU A 8 8.64 -5.42 -5.27
C GLU A 8 8.16 -6.53 -4.30
N GLY A 9 7.10 -7.26 -4.68
CA GLY A 9 6.56 -8.36 -3.88
C GLY A 9 6.29 -7.95 -2.43
N VAL A 10 6.80 -8.73 -1.48
CA VAL A 10 6.65 -8.49 -0.03
C VAL A 10 7.22 -7.14 0.42
N ARG A 11 8.30 -6.65 -0.22
CA ARG A 11 8.91 -5.36 0.15
C ARG A 11 7.97 -4.18 -0.13
N GLY A 12 6.96 -4.38 -1.00
CA GLY A 12 5.91 -3.40 -1.26
C GLY A 12 5.10 -3.00 -0.02
N ILE A 13 5.10 -3.81 1.04
CA ILE A 13 4.44 -3.48 2.32
C ILE A 13 5.00 -2.19 2.94
N ALA A 14 6.25 -1.83 2.65
CA ALA A 14 6.86 -0.57 3.11
C ALA A 14 6.09 0.68 2.66
N HIS A 15 5.35 0.61 1.53
CA HIS A 15 4.50 1.70 1.06
C HIS A 15 3.42 2.09 2.05
N LEU A 16 2.92 1.17 2.88
CA LEU A 16 1.93 1.47 3.92
C LEU A 16 2.49 2.44 4.97
N GLY A 17 3.76 2.30 5.34
CA GLY A 17 4.42 3.22 6.26
C GLY A 17 4.59 4.63 5.67
N VAL A 18 4.85 4.72 4.36
CA VAL A 18 4.90 6.01 3.66
C VAL A 18 3.52 6.68 3.67
N LEU A 19 2.47 5.92 3.34
CA LEU A 19 1.09 6.43 3.32
C LEU A 19 0.61 6.86 4.71
N GLU A 20 0.97 6.12 5.76
CA GLU A 20 0.70 6.50 7.15
C GLU A 20 1.43 7.79 7.54
N SER A 21 2.70 7.93 7.17
CA SER A 21 3.47 9.15 7.42
C SER A 21 2.87 10.37 6.71
N LEU A 22 2.47 10.23 5.45
CA LEU A 22 1.82 11.30 4.69
C LEU A 22 0.52 11.74 5.36
N LYS A 23 -0.32 10.79 5.76
CA LYS A 23 -1.56 11.07 6.49
C LYS A 23 -1.31 11.80 7.81
N ASN A 24 -0.30 11.39 8.58
CA ASN A 24 0.08 12.04 9.83
C ASN A 24 0.56 13.49 9.65
N HIS A 25 0.99 13.85 8.44
CA HIS A 25 1.37 15.21 8.06
C HIS A 25 0.25 15.96 7.31
N TYR A 26 -0.97 15.43 7.30
CA TYR A 26 -2.13 15.98 6.57
C TYR A 26 -1.89 16.11 5.07
N ILE A 27 -1.08 15.22 4.48
CA ILE A 27 -0.81 15.17 3.05
C ILE A 27 -1.57 13.98 2.45
N GLU A 28 -2.59 14.29 1.65
CA GLU A 28 -3.37 13.27 0.93
C GLU A 28 -3.05 13.29 -0.57
N PRO A 29 -2.55 12.19 -1.15
CA PRO A 29 -2.35 12.10 -2.59
C PRO A 29 -3.69 12.12 -3.32
N GLY A 30 -3.86 13.05 -4.28
CA GLY A 30 -5.07 13.10 -5.12
C GLY A 30 -5.07 12.08 -6.26
N ILE A 31 -3.92 11.48 -6.55
CA ILE A 31 -3.74 10.44 -7.57
C ILE A 31 -2.78 9.40 -7.02
N ILE A 32 -3.14 8.12 -7.19
CA ILE A 32 -2.30 6.98 -6.81
C ILE A 32 -2.07 6.13 -8.05
N SER A 33 -0.82 5.85 -8.36
CA SER A 33 -0.39 4.88 -9.36
C SER A 33 0.35 3.74 -8.65
N GLY A 34 0.27 2.51 -9.17
CA GLY A 34 0.93 1.37 -8.55
C GLY A 34 1.31 0.27 -9.55
N ALA A 35 2.23 -0.60 -9.15
CA ALA A 35 2.59 -1.84 -9.86
C ALA A 35 2.67 -3.02 -8.88
N ASN A 36 2.21 -4.22 -9.30
CA ASN A 36 2.20 -5.44 -8.47
C ASN A 36 1.59 -5.18 -7.05
N MET A 37 2.33 -5.42 -5.96
CA MET A 37 1.86 -5.16 -4.60
C MET A 37 1.46 -3.69 -4.36
N GLY A 38 2.08 -2.75 -5.07
CA GLY A 38 1.72 -1.34 -5.04
C GLY A 38 0.32 -1.05 -5.60
N VAL A 39 -0.20 -1.87 -6.55
CA VAL A 39 -1.60 -1.75 -7.01
C VAL A 39 -2.55 -2.14 -5.90
N ILE A 40 -2.30 -3.27 -5.23
CA ILE A 40 -3.16 -3.77 -4.16
C ILE A 40 -3.23 -2.74 -3.02
N ILE A 41 -2.07 -2.29 -2.55
CA ILE A 41 -1.98 -1.26 -1.50
C ILE A 41 -2.63 0.05 -1.94
N GLY A 42 -2.33 0.52 -3.15
CA GLY A 42 -2.86 1.78 -3.68
C GLY A 42 -4.37 1.77 -3.85
N CYS A 43 -4.95 0.68 -4.37
CA CYS A 43 -6.39 0.53 -4.52
C CYS A 43 -7.12 0.49 -3.18
N LEU A 44 -6.61 -0.28 -2.22
CA LEU A 44 -7.23 -0.37 -0.89
C LEU A 44 -7.12 0.96 -0.14
N TYR A 45 -5.98 1.63 -0.22
CA TYR A 45 -5.81 2.94 0.39
C TYR A 45 -6.73 3.99 -0.26
N ALA A 46 -6.83 4.01 -1.60
CA ALA A 46 -7.76 4.89 -2.33
C ALA A 46 -9.24 4.61 -1.99
N ALA A 47 -9.58 3.36 -1.64
CA ALA A 47 -10.91 2.98 -1.17
C ALA A 47 -11.22 3.45 0.28
N GLY A 48 -10.26 4.11 0.94
CA GLY A 48 -10.44 4.67 2.29
C GLY A 48 -10.05 3.71 3.42
N TYR A 49 -9.41 2.58 3.11
CA TYR A 49 -8.93 1.67 4.15
C TYR A 49 -7.69 2.21 4.85
N GLU A 50 -7.65 2.06 6.18
CA GLU A 50 -6.49 2.43 6.99
C GLU A 50 -5.29 1.54 6.68
N ALA A 51 -4.08 2.12 6.73
CA ALA A 51 -2.84 1.39 6.43
C ALA A 51 -2.66 0.13 7.31
N ARG A 52 -3.07 0.19 8.59
CA ARG A 52 -3.06 -0.96 9.50
C ARG A 52 -4.01 -2.06 9.05
N PHE A 53 -5.22 -1.72 8.61
CA PHE A 53 -6.17 -2.71 8.11
C PHE A 53 -5.62 -3.40 6.87
N ILE A 54 -5.07 -2.64 5.93
CA ILE A 54 -4.47 -3.19 4.71
C ILE A 54 -3.31 -4.15 5.05
N LEU A 55 -2.47 -3.79 6.02
CA LEU A 55 -1.39 -4.66 6.49
C LEU A 55 -1.93 -5.98 7.06
N GLU A 56 -2.99 -5.94 7.85
CA GLU A 56 -3.60 -7.14 8.43
C GLU A 56 -4.18 -8.05 7.34
N GLU A 57 -4.86 -7.50 6.34
CA GLU A 57 -5.38 -8.27 5.21
C GLU A 57 -4.25 -8.92 4.39
N ILE A 58 -3.19 -8.18 4.08
CA ILE A 58 -2.01 -8.73 3.37
C ILE A 58 -1.33 -9.85 4.16
N ARG A 59 -1.33 -9.79 5.51
CA ARG A 59 -0.75 -10.84 6.36
C ARG A 59 -1.60 -12.10 6.47
N LYS A 60 -2.92 -11.99 6.29
CA LYS A 60 -3.85 -13.14 6.28
C LYS A 60 -3.66 -13.98 5.02
N GLU A 61 -3.43 -13.31 3.90
CA GLU A 61 -2.97 -13.95 2.67
C GLU A 61 -1.59 -14.56 2.92
N LYS A 62 -1.44 -15.86 2.61
CA LYS A 62 -0.16 -16.55 2.77
C LYS A 62 0.84 -15.91 1.81
N LEU A 63 1.73 -15.10 2.36
CA LEU A 63 2.85 -14.45 1.70
C LEU A 63 3.72 -15.43 0.86
N SER A 64 3.64 -16.73 1.15
CA SER A 64 4.28 -17.81 0.38
C SER A 64 3.84 -17.87 -1.08
N GLY A 65 2.64 -17.39 -1.44
CA GLY A 65 2.16 -17.37 -2.82
C GLY A 65 2.76 -16.25 -3.69
N PHE A 66 3.37 -15.23 -3.08
CA PHE A 66 4.03 -14.12 -3.78
C PHE A 66 5.56 -14.28 -3.85
N LEU A 67 6.11 -15.28 -3.17
CA LEU A 67 7.54 -15.58 -3.07
C LEU A 67 7.93 -16.89 -3.80
N SER A 68 6.97 -17.57 -4.44
CA SER A 68 7.20 -18.75 -5.27
C SER A 68 7.59 -18.39 -6.69
#